data_AF-A0A1B5D853-F1
#
_entry.id   AF-A0A1B5D853-F1
#
_cell.length_a   1.000
_cell.length_b   1.000
_cell.length_c   1.000
_cell.angle_alpha   90.00
_cell.angle_beta   90.00
_cell.angle_gamma   90.00
#
_symmetry.space_group_name_H-M   'P 1'
#
loop_
_entity.id
_entity.type
_entity.pdbx_description
1 polymer ?
#
loop_
_entity_poly.entity_id
_entity_poly.type
_entity_poly.pdbx_seq_one_letter_code
_entity_poly.pdbx_strand_id
1 'polypeptide(L)'
;MSDITSVIAEFSPLVSLLWENIKGFANSSFTTSLAGAFAGAIAAQRIAEKGKFRDELAKEFQATNAVISLAIGMAAQAMALKKQHVRALKSDYLNDLKNFEAHKEKIYERKIAANTPFEVKPNFLFFPEISPPIAKLQDIVLNRLSAVGRTIAVVTALADSVGNLNGALSKRNELLNAFKNNDFPEGASFHHMYLGVSFSETHTNQEYGNSVEAISLYTDDMIFFSIKLCEDLRDHGETLKKRYKSRLRGKPPRISTTDFEKPRQDGLVPKDEDYVDWLSGFVTVQKASSKWWQRK
;
A
#
# COMPACT_ATOMS: atom_id res chain seq x y z
N MET A 1 -11.37 -7.30 -53.98
CA MET A 1 -11.44 -8.64 -53.38
C MET A 1 -10.68 -9.61 -54.26
N SER A 2 -9.35 -9.57 -54.18
CA SER A 2 -8.45 -10.33 -55.03
C SER A 2 -7.16 -10.56 -54.25
N ASP A 3 -7.13 -11.53 -53.31
CA ASP A 3 -5.86 -11.93 -52.68
C ASP A 3 -5.92 -13.19 -51.79
N ILE A 4 -6.70 -14.20 -52.20
CA ILE A 4 -6.66 -15.52 -51.54
C ILE A 4 -6.34 -16.62 -52.56
N THR A 5 -6.77 -16.44 -53.81
CA THR A 5 -6.47 -17.37 -54.91
C THR A 5 -5.03 -17.29 -55.41
N SER A 6 -4.35 -16.14 -55.27
CA SER A 6 -2.93 -15.95 -55.63
C SER A 6 -1.99 -16.70 -54.67
N VAL A 7 -2.25 -16.59 -53.36
CA VAL A 7 -1.47 -17.26 -52.30
C VAL A 7 -1.63 -18.78 -52.37
N ILE A 8 -2.83 -19.28 -52.67
CA ILE A 8 -3.07 -20.73 -52.80
C ILE A 8 -2.36 -21.31 -54.05
N ALA A 9 -2.20 -20.54 -55.12
CA ALA A 9 -1.50 -20.97 -56.33
C ALA A 9 0.02 -21.06 -56.15
N GLU A 10 0.64 -20.18 -55.36
CA GLU A 10 2.09 -20.21 -55.08
C GLU A 10 2.51 -21.37 -54.17
N PHE A 11 1.65 -21.85 -53.27
CA PHE A 11 1.95 -22.96 -52.37
C PHE A 11 1.66 -24.35 -52.97
N SER A 12 0.88 -24.44 -54.04
CA SER A 12 0.53 -25.70 -54.69
C SER A 12 1.73 -26.51 -55.23
N PRO A 13 2.71 -25.91 -55.96
CA PRO A 13 3.85 -26.67 -56.46
C PRO A 13 4.84 -27.10 -55.36
N LEU A 14 4.94 -26.34 -54.26
CA LEU A 14 5.75 -26.69 -53.09
C LEU A 14 5.17 -27.89 -52.33
N VAL A 15 3.84 -27.94 -52.19
CA VAL A 15 3.14 -29.06 -51.54
C VAL A 15 3.22 -30.33 -52.39
N SER A 16 3.14 -30.23 -53.72
CA SER A 16 3.30 -31.40 -54.60
C SER A 16 4.74 -31.93 -54.66
N LEU A 17 5.74 -31.05 -54.65
CA LEU A 17 7.17 -31.44 -54.57
C LEU A 17 7.51 -32.05 -53.21
N LEU A 18 6.94 -31.53 -52.11
CA LEU A 18 7.05 -32.15 -50.79
C LEU A 18 6.40 -33.53 -50.79
N TRP A 19 5.20 -33.68 -51.37
CA TRP A 19 4.45 -34.94 -51.35
C TRP A 19 5.07 -36.05 -52.21
N GLU A 20 5.58 -35.73 -53.40
CA GLU A 20 6.28 -36.70 -54.27
C GLU A 20 7.65 -37.11 -53.68
N ASN A 21 8.39 -36.19 -53.06
CA ASN A 21 9.63 -36.52 -52.34
C ASN A 21 9.37 -37.35 -51.06
N ILE A 22 8.22 -37.16 -50.40
CA ILE A 22 7.79 -37.94 -49.22
C ILE A 22 7.43 -39.38 -49.61
N LYS A 23 6.86 -39.63 -50.79
CA LYS A 23 6.52 -40.98 -51.26
C LYS A 23 7.75 -41.84 -51.57
N GLY A 24 8.82 -41.24 -52.11
CA GLY A 24 10.10 -41.94 -52.36
C GLY A 24 10.94 -42.22 -51.10
N PHE A 25 10.70 -41.45 -50.02
CA PHE A 25 11.48 -41.51 -48.77
C PHE A 25 10.94 -42.46 -47.70
N ALA A 26 9.82 -43.13 -47.94
CA ALA A 26 9.06 -43.87 -46.94
C ALA A 26 9.64 -45.26 -46.56
N ASN A 27 10.93 -45.55 -46.82
CA ASN A 27 11.46 -46.92 -46.76
C ASN A 27 12.76 -47.16 -45.97
N SER A 28 13.09 -46.39 -44.93
CA SER A 28 13.94 -46.83 -43.80
C SER A 28 14.11 -45.71 -42.76
N SER A 29 14.42 -46.07 -41.49
CA SER A 29 15.18 -45.34 -40.43
C SER A 29 14.82 -43.86 -40.09
N PHE A 30 14.53 -43.04 -41.09
CA PHE A 30 14.26 -41.61 -41.06
C PHE A 30 12.91 -41.24 -40.44
N THR A 31 11.85 -42.05 -40.58
CA THR A 31 10.57 -41.80 -39.89
C THR A 31 10.70 -41.91 -38.38
N THR A 32 11.55 -42.81 -37.89
CA THR A 32 11.87 -42.94 -36.46
C THR A 32 12.72 -41.77 -35.95
N SER A 33 13.67 -41.27 -36.76
CA SER A 33 14.51 -40.12 -36.39
C SER A 33 13.76 -38.78 -36.46
N LEU A 34 12.85 -38.60 -37.42
CA LEU A 34 11.98 -37.41 -37.50
C LEU A 34 10.96 -37.40 -36.37
N ALA A 35 10.30 -38.55 -36.10
CA ALA A 35 9.38 -38.67 -34.97
C ALA A 35 10.09 -38.46 -33.62
N GLY A 36 11.31 -38.96 -33.47
CA GLY A 36 12.17 -38.72 -32.30
C GLY A 36 12.58 -37.26 -32.14
N ALA A 37 12.92 -36.57 -33.23
CA ALA A 37 13.27 -35.14 -33.23
C ALA A 37 12.06 -34.24 -32.92
N PHE A 38 10.88 -34.53 -33.49
CA PHE A 38 9.63 -33.83 -33.17
C PHE A 38 9.17 -34.08 -31.74
N ALA A 39 9.18 -35.34 -31.28
CA ALA A 39 8.85 -35.68 -29.90
C ALA A 39 9.86 -35.06 -28.91
N GLY A 40 11.15 -35.05 -29.27
CA GLY A 40 12.22 -34.40 -28.53
C GLY A 40 12.05 -32.88 -28.45
N ALA A 41 11.70 -32.22 -29.55
CA ALA A 41 11.43 -30.78 -29.59
C ALA A 41 10.20 -30.39 -28.77
N ILE A 42 9.10 -31.16 -28.86
CA ILE A 42 7.89 -30.95 -28.04
C ILE A 42 8.19 -31.18 -26.55
N ALA A 43 8.94 -32.23 -26.21
CA ALA A 43 9.36 -32.50 -24.84
C ALA A 43 10.26 -31.39 -24.30
N ALA A 44 11.25 -30.95 -25.08
CA ALA A 44 12.14 -29.84 -24.74
C ALA A 44 11.35 -28.53 -24.56
N GLN A 45 10.40 -28.22 -25.44
CA GLN A 45 9.54 -27.04 -25.33
C GLN A 45 8.71 -27.10 -24.05
N ARG A 46 8.06 -28.23 -23.74
CA ARG A 46 7.30 -28.40 -22.49
C ARG A 46 8.18 -28.26 -21.24
N ILE A 47 9.41 -28.78 -21.26
CA ILE A 47 10.37 -28.63 -20.16
C ILE A 47 10.79 -27.17 -20.01
N ALA A 48 11.08 -26.49 -21.12
CA ALA A 48 11.47 -25.08 -21.13
C ALA A 48 10.34 -24.18 -20.62
N GLU A 49 9.10 -24.37 -21.10
CA GLU A 49 7.92 -23.64 -20.64
C GLU A 49 7.66 -23.86 -19.15
N LYS A 50 7.81 -25.11 -18.67
CA LYS A 50 7.64 -25.43 -17.24
C LYS A 50 8.76 -24.83 -16.38
N GLY A 51 9.99 -24.81 -16.88
CA GLY A 51 11.13 -24.14 -16.23
C GLY A 51 10.88 -22.65 -16.11
N LYS A 52 10.54 -21.99 -17.22
CA LYS A 52 10.20 -20.56 -17.26
C LYS A 52 9.04 -20.22 -16.31
N PHE A 53 7.96 -21.00 -16.32
CA PHE A 53 6.83 -20.80 -15.42
C PHE A 53 7.21 -20.93 -13.94
N ARG A 54 8.08 -21.88 -13.60
CA ARG A 54 8.61 -22.03 -12.23
C ARG A 54 9.44 -20.82 -11.82
N ASP A 55 10.30 -20.33 -12.70
CA ASP A 55 11.18 -19.20 -12.42
C ASP A 55 10.40 -17.88 -12.29
N GLU A 56 9.37 -17.67 -13.12
CA GLU A 56 8.44 -16.55 -13.01
C GLU A 56 7.70 -16.55 -11.68
N LEU A 57 7.09 -17.68 -11.30
CA LEU A 57 6.41 -17.79 -10.01
C LEU A 57 7.37 -17.62 -8.83
N ALA A 58 8.57 -18.18 -8.89
CA ALA A 58 9.56 -18.04 -7.82
C ALA A 58 9.93 -16.56 -7.60
N LYS A 59 10.12 -15.80 -8.67
CA LYS A 59 10.36 -14.35 -8.61
C LYS A 59 9.17 -13.60 -8.01
N GLU A 60 7.95 -13.96 -8.40
CA GLU A 60 6.73 -13.33 -7.87
C GLU A 60 6.51 -13.65 -6.37
N PHE A 61 6.80 -14.89 -5.93
CA PHE A 61 6.83 -15.26 -4.51
C PHE A 61 7.86 -14.45 -3.72
N GLN A 62 9.07 -14.29 -4.25
CA GLN A 62 10.13 -13.50 -3.62
C GLN A 62 9.74 -12.02 -3.53
N ALA A 63 9.18 -11.46 -4.60
CA ALA A 63 8.67 -10.09 -4.63
C ALA A 63 7.54 -9.88 -3.61
N THR A 64 6.60 -10.84 -3.53
CA THR A 64 5.49 -10.79 -2.56
C THR A 64 6.01 -10.75 -1.13
N ASN A 65 6.95 -11.63 -0.79
CA ASN A 65 7.56 -11.65 0.55
C ASN A 65 8.35 -10.38 0.86
N ALA A 66 9.07 -9.84 -0.14
CA ALA A 66 9.80 -8.58 0.03
C ALA A 66 8.84 -7.43 0.38
N VAL A 67 7.71 -7.31 -0.32
CA VAL A 67 6.73 -6.26 -0.03
C VAL A 67 6.08 -6.47 1.33
N ILE A 68 5.71 -7.70 1.69
CA ILE A 68 5.17 -8.00 3.03
C ILE A 68 6.15 -7.57 4.12
N SER A 69 7.44 -7.88 3.99
CA SER A 69 8.46 -7.46 4.95
C SER A 69 8.60 -5.94 5.04
N LEU A 70 8.57 -5.22 3.91
CA LEU A 70 8.61 -3.76 3.89
C LEU A 70 7.39 -3.16 4.56
N ALA A 71 6.19 -3.66 4.23
CA ALA A 71 4.92 -3.21 4.81
C ALA A 71 4.87 -3.46 6.33
N ILE A 72 5.34 -4.61 6.81
CA ILE A 72 5.48 -4.88 8.26
C ILE A 72 6.42 -3.86 8.91
N GLY A 73 7.57 -3.58 8.30
CA GLY A 73 8.52 -2.59 8.80
C GLY A 73 7.91 -1.19 8.88
N MET A 74 7.15 -0.78 7.86
CA MET A 74 6.43 0.49 7.85
C MET A 74 5.35 0.55 8.93
N ALA A 75 4.52 -0.48 9.07
CA ALA A 75 3.54 -0.58 10.15
C ALA A 75 4.22 -0.46 11.53
N ALA A 76 5.33 -1.19 11.74
CA ALA A 76 6.08 -1.16 12.99
C ALA A 76 6.64 0.24 13.31
N GLN A 77 7.19 0.92 12.30
CA GLN A 77 7.72 2.28 12.45
C GLN A 77 6.60 3.28 12.81
N ALA A 78 5.46 3.23 12.13
CA ALA A 78 4.33 4.10 12.43
C ALA A 78 3.71 3.79 13.80
N MET A 79 3.60 2.52 14.18
CA MET A 79 3.15 2.12 15.52
C MET A 79 4.12 2.59 16.63
N ALA A 80 5.43 2.55 16.38
CA ALA A 80 6.42 3.08 17.32
C ALA A 80 6.26 4.59 17.50
N LEU A 81 6.16 5.35 16.39
CA LEU A 81 5.89 6.79 16.40
C LEU A 81 4.59 7.10 17.16
N LYS A 82 3.52 6.35 16.89
CA LYS A 82 2.23 6.48 17.57
C LYS A 82 2.35 6.32 19.07
N LYS A 83 3.00 5.23 19.50
CA LYS A 83 3.15 4.85 20.90
C LYS A 83 4.04 5.81 21.68
N GLN A 84 5.15 6.24 21.08
CA GLN A 84 6.18 7.02 21.76
C GLN A 84 5.83 8.51 21.82
N HIS A 85 5.14 9.04 20.80
CA HIS A 85 5.07 10.48 20.60
C HIS A 85 3.66 10.99 20.27
N VAL A 86 3.01 10.44 19.24
CA VAL A 86 1.79 11.04 18.67
C VAL A 86 0.62 11.01 19.65
N ARG A 87 0.45 9.90 20.39
CA ARG A 87 -0.63 9.80 21.39
C ARG A 87 -0.53 10.90 22.45
N ALA A 88 0.67 11.06 23.03
CA ALA A 88 0.93 12.09 24.03
C ALA A 88 0.75 13.49 23.44
N LEU A 89 1.29 13.74 22.24
CA LEU A 89 1.15 15.02 21.55
C LEU A 89 -0.33 15.42 21.38
N LYS A 90 -1.16 14.51 20.87
CA LYS A 90 -2.59 14.79 20.67
C LYS A 90 -3.32 14.95 22.01
N SER A 91 -3.06 14.10 22.99
CA SER A 91 -3.72 14.19 24.29
C SER A 91 -3.36 15.47 25.04
N ASP A 92 -2.09 15.87 25.02
CA ASP A 92 -1.59 17.05 25.70
C ASP A 92 -2.24 18.31 25.09
N TYR A 93 -2.25 18.41 23.76
CA TYR A 93 -2.87 19.52 23.06
C TYR A 93 -4.38 19.63 23.32
N LEU A 94 -5.11 18.52 23.25
CA LEU A 94 -6.55 18.50 23.55
C LEU A 94 -6.84 18.87 25.02
N ASN A 95 -5.96 18.45 25.93
CA ASN A 95 -6.06 18.83 27.33
C ASN A 95 -5.80 20.33 27.54
N ASP A 96 -4.84 20.91 26.83
CA ASP A 96 -4.58 22.36 26.86
C ASP A 96 -5.79 23.16 26.37
N LEU A 97 -6.43 22.74 25.27
CA LEU A 97 -7.67 23.36 24.79
C LEU A 97 -8.79 23.29 25.85
N LYS A 98 -8.97 22.12 26.48
CA LYS A 98 -9.96 21.93 27.54
C LYS A 98 -9.67 22.81 28.76
N ASN A 99 -8.40 22.89 29.17
CA ASN A 99 -7.98 23.72 30.30
C ASN A 99 -8.19 25.20 30.01
N PHE A 100 -7.96 25.61 28.77
CA PHE A 100 -8.19 26.99 28.33
C PHE A 100 -9.68 27.35 28.36
N GLU A 101 -10.57 26.47 27.88
CA GLU A 101 -12.01 26.70 27.98
C GLU A 101 -12.49 26.75 29.44
N ALA A 102 -11.99 25.85 30.30
CA ALA A 102 -12.29 25.89 31.74
C ALA A 102 -11.75 27.18 32.42
N HIS A 103 -10.63 27.72 31.95
CA HIS A 103 -10.09 28.99 32.42
C HIS A 103 -11.00 30.16 32.04
N LYS A 104 -11.47 30.19 30.78
CA LYS A 104 -12.44 31.19 30.30
C LYS A 104 -13.76 31.14 31.09
N GLU A 105 -14.26 29.95 31.38
CA GLU A 105 -15.47 29.76 32.16
C GLU A 105 -15.32 30.33 33.58
N LYS A 106 -14.20 30.06 34.27
CA LYS A 106 -13.92 30.64 35.60
C LYS A 106 -13.88 32.17 35.59
N ILE A 107 -13.36 32.78 34.53
CA ILE A 107 -13.39 34.23 34.35
C ILE A 107 -14.82 34.73 34.19
N TYR A 108 -15.59 34.08 33.30
CA TYR A 108 -16.98 34.43 33.03
C TYR A 108 -17.87 34.35 34.28
N GLU A 109 -17.71 33.29 35.08
CA GLU A 109 -18.39 33.08 36.35
C GLU A 109 -17.82 33.93 37.50
N ARG A 110 -16.81 34.78 37.24
CA ARG A 110 -16.13 35.63 38.23
C ARG A 110 -15.51 34.85 39.40
N LYS A 111 -15.16 33.57 39.19
CA LYS A 111 -14.44 32.73 40.16
C LYS A 111 -12.96 33.12 40.24
N ILE A 112 -12.42 33.72 39.19
CA ILE A 112 -11.07 34.32 39.14
C ILE A 112 -11.13 35.71 38.48
N ALA A 113 -10.08 36.50 38.66
CA ALA A 113 -10.02 37.84 38.07
C ALA A 113 -9.85 37.76 36.54
N ALA A 114 -10.43 38.71 35.81
CA ALA A 114 -10.39 38.72 34.34
C ALA A 114 -8.98 38.87 33.75
N ASN A 115 -8.04 39.42 34.53
CA ASN A 115 -6.65 39.59 34.14
C ASN A 115 -5.74 38.44 34.58
N THR A 116 -6.29 37.35 35.15
CA THR A 116 -5.50 36.18 35.54
C THR A 116 -4.94 35.50 34.28
N PRO A 117 -3.59 35.43 34.11
CA PRO A 117 -2.98 34.81 32.94
C PRO A 117 -3.32 33.32 32.86
N PHE A 118 -3.46 32.80 31.64
CA PHE A 118 -3.52 31.36 31.40
C PHE A 118 -2.11 30.82 31.17
N GLU A 119 -1.66 29.91 32.03
CA GLU A 119 -0.38 29.23 31.88
C GLU A 119 -0.54 27.92 31.11
N VAL A 120 0.27 27.75 30.07
CA VAL A 120 0.33 26.53 29.26
C VAL A 120 1.77 26.03 29.21
N LYS A 121 1.94 24.70 29.19
CA LYS A 121 3.25 24.04 29.12
C LYS A 121 3.32 23.21 27.84
N PRO A 122 3.45 23.87 26.68
CA PRO A 122 3.40 23.20 25.39
C PRO A 122 4.57 22.24 25.22
N ASN A 123 4.30 21.08 24.61
CA ASN A 123 5.34 20.13 24.26
C ASN A 123 6.08 20.57 22.98
N PHE A 124 7.30 21.10 23.15
CA PHE A 124 8.16 21.55 22.06
C PHE A 124 9.14 20.49 21.54
N LEU A 125 8.83 19.20 21.73
CA LEU A 125 9.61 18.13 21.13
C LEU A 125 9.57 18.24 19.60
N PHE A 126 10.75 18.29 18.99
CA PHE A 126 10.92 18.24 17.53
C PHE A 126 10.85 16.80 17.07
N PHE A 127 10.13 16.57 15.98
CA PHE A 127 10.02 15.24 15.38
C PHE A 127 10.74 15.23 14.03
N PRO A 128 11.74 14.37 13.83
CA PRO A 128 12.32 14.20 12.52
C PRO A 128 11.27 13.61 11.56
N GLU A 129 11.39 13.97 10.29
CA GLU A 129 10.66 13.29 9.22
C GLU A 129 11.02 11.80 9.18
N ILE A 130 10.06 11.00 8.71
CA ILE A 130 10.27 9.58 8.50
C ILE A 130 10.69 9.30 7.04
N SER A 131 11.54 8.30 6.84
CA SER A 131 11.97 7.90 5.50
C SER A 131 11.81 6.39 5.27
N PRO A 132 10.57 5.85 5.33
CA PRO A 132 10.34 4.46 4.97
C PRO A 132 10.63 4.21 3.48
N PRO A 133 10.97 2.98 3.06
CA PRO A 133 11.34 2.63 1.68
C PRO A 133 10.14 2.56 0.71
N ILE A 134 9.30 3.60 0.67
CA ILE A 134 8.04 3.62 -0.09
C ILE A 134 8.25 3.50 -1.60
N ALA A 135 9.24 4.20 -2.16
CA ALA A 135 9.55 4.11 -3.59
C ALA A 135 9.94 2.68 -4.01
N LYS A 136 10.67 1.98 -3.13
CA LYS A 136 11.04 0.59 -3.38
C LYS A 136 9.84 -0.35 -3.31
N LEU A 137 8.94 -0.08 -2.37
CA LEU A 137 7.69 -0.82 -2.23
C LEU A 137 6.81 -0.64 -3.47
N GLN A 138 6.64 0.61 -3.96
CA GLN A 138 5.90 0.93 -5.18
C GLN A 138 6.49 0.23 -6.41
N ASP A 139 7.82 0.28 -6.61
CA ASP A 139 8.49 -0.43 -7.72
C ASP A 139 8.15 -1.92 -7.73
N ILE A 140 8.23 -2.59 -6.58
CA ILE A 140 7.99 -4.03 -6.52
C ILE A 140 6.51 -4.33 -6.81
N VAL A 141 5.57 -3.59 -6.21
CA VAL A 141 4.15 -3.88 -6.40
C VAL A 141 3.69 -3.59 -7.82
N LEU A 142 4.11 -2.47 -8.41
CA LEU A 142 3.66 -2.06 -9.75
C LEU A 142 4.34 -2.83 -10.87
N ASN A 143 5.63 -3.19 -10.71
CA ASN A 143 6.42 -3.75 -11.81
C ASN A 143 6.70 -5.25 -11.68
N ARG A 144 6.56 -5.84 -10.49
CA ARG A 144 7.03 -7.22 -10.23
C ARG A 144 5.93 -8.16 -9.72
N LEU A 145 4.76 -7.64 -9.40
CA LEU A 145 3.60 -8.44 -8.97
C LEU A 145 2.49 -8.34 -10.01
N SER A 146 1.74 -9.43 -10.18
CA SER A 146 0.45 -9.37 -10.88
C SER A 146 -0.68 -8.84 -9.98
N ALA A 147 -0.39 -7.77 -9.22
CA ALA A 147 -1.33 -7.10 -8.33
C ALA A 147 -2.33 -6.25 -9.13
N VAL A 148 -3.59 -6.20 -8.67
CA VAL A 148 -4.67 -5.45 -9.33
C VAL A 148 -5.62 -4.86 -8.29
N GLY A 149 -6.40 -3.86 -8.70
CA GLY A 149 -7.49 -3.30 -7.88
C GLY A 149 -7.01 -2.74 -6.54
N ARG A 150 -7.55 -3.26 -5.44
CA ARG A 150 -7.31 -2.75 -4.08
C ARG A 150 -5.83 -2.68 -3.73
N THR A 151 -5.02 -3.67 -4.11
CA THR A 151 -3.59 -3.70 -3.75
C THR A 151 -2.82 -2.50 -4.31
N ILE A 152 -3.13 -2.07 -5.54
CA ILE A 152 -2.51 -0.88 -6.15
C ILE A 152 -2.99 0.39 -5.43
N ALA A 153 -4.28 0.46 -5.10
CA ALA A 153 -4.85 1.60 -4.38
C ALA A 153 -4.28 1.74 -2.96
N VAL A 154 -4.11 0.62 -2.23
CA VAL A 154 -3.46 0.60 -0.90
C VAL A 154 -2.05 1.15 -0.97
N VAL A 155 -1.26 0.74 -1.97
CA VAL A 155 0.13 1.23 -2.11
C VAL A 155 0.18 2.73 -2.40
N THR A 156 -0.77 3.23 -3.19
CA THR A 156 -0.88 4.67 -3.49
C THR A 156 -1.25 5.43 -2.22
N ALA A 157 -2.30 4.99 -1.52
CA ALA A 157 -2.72 5.59 -0.26
C ALA A 157 -1.61 5.56 0.79
N LEU A 158 -0.86 4.46 0.90
CA LEU A 158 0.29 4.36 1.80
C LEU A 158 1.39 5.38 1.45
N ALA A 159 1.64 5.64 0.16
CA ALA A 159 2.61 6.63 -0.26
C ALA A 159 2.16 8.05 0.09
N ASP A 160 0.88 8.35 -0.14
CA ASP A 160 0.27 9.62 0.23
C ASP A 160 0.34 9.82 1.75
N SER A 161 0.04 8.79 2.56
CA SER A 161 0.15 8.86 4.03
C SER A 161 1.57 9.22 4.49
N VAL A 162 2.61 8.67 3.85
CA VAL A 162 4.01 9.01 4.18
C VAL A 162 4.32 10.47 3.84
N GLY A 163 3.93 10.93 2.65
CA GLY A 163 4.14 12.31 2.23
C GLY A 163 3.39 13.31 3.13
N ASN A 164 2.13 13.02 3.41
CA ASN A 164 1.25 13.83 4.25
C ASN A 164 1.74 13.90 5.70
N LEU A 165 2.19 12.77 6.27
CA LEU A 165 2.77 12.73 7.60
C LEU A 165 4.03 13.60 7.69
N ASN A 166 4.95 13.47 6.73
CA ASN A 166 6.16 14.29 6.70
C ASN A 166 5.83 15.78 6.53
N GLY A 167 4.88 16.13 5.67
CA GLY A 167 4.40 17.50 5.53
C GLY A 167 3.86 18.08 6.85
N ALA A 168 3.07 17.29 7.58
CA ALA A 168 2.53 17.71 8.87
C ALA A 168 3.61 17.83 9.96
N LEU A 169 4.57 16.90 10.01
CA LEU A 169 5.72 16.96 10.93
C LEU A 169 6.58 18.20 10.66
N SER A 170 6.88 18.46 9.38
CA SER A 170 7.67 19.60 8.94
C SER A 170 6.99 20.92 9.29
N LYS A 171 5.70 21.06 8.96
CA LYS A 171 4.92 22.25 9.31
C LYS A 171 4.86 22.48 10.82
N ARG A 172 4.68 21.43 11.62
CA ARG A 172 4.72 21.57 13.08
C ARG A 172 6.07 22.08 13.56
N ASN A 173 7.18 21.53 13.04
CA ASN A 173 8.52 21.96 13.41
C ASN A 173 8.80 23.42 13.01
N GLU A 174 8.30 23.87 11.86
CA GLU A 174 8.32 25.29 11.45
C GLU A 174 7.61 26.18 12.48
N LEU A 175 6.38 25.81 12.87
CA LEU A 175 5.62 26.54 13.89
C LEU A 175 6.34 26.56 15.24
N LEU A 176 6.97 25.45 15.64
CA LEU A 176 7.77 25.42 16.87
C LEU A 176 8.95 26.39 16.84
N ASN A 177 9.58 26.57 15.69
CA ASN A 177 10.65 27.57 15.53
C ASN A 177 10.09 28.99 15.63
N ALA A 178 8.96 29.28 14.98
CA ALA A 178 8.28 30.57 15.13
C ALA A 178 7.94 30.86 16.60
N PHE A 179 7.45 29.85 17.34
CA PHE A 179 7.12 29.97 18.75
C PHE A 179 8.35 30.29 19.61
N LYS A 180 9.47 29.59 19.38
CA LYS A 180 10.73 29.84 20.09
C LYS A 180 11.29 31.25 19.83
N ASN A 181 11.07 31.78 18.64
CA ASN A 181 11.58 33.08 18.22
C ASN A 181 10.62 34.24 18.53
N ASN A 182 9.42 33.96 19.07
CA ASN A 182 8.33 34.92 19.21
C ASN A 182 7.96 35.61 17.88
N ASP A 183 8.07 34.87 16.78
CA ASP A 183 7.76 35.34 15.43
C ASP A 183 6.26 35.19 15.18
N PHE A 184 5.51 36.23 15.51
CA PHE A 184 4.05 36.26 15.44
C PHE A 184 3.57 37.47 14.63
N PRO A 185 2.41 37.35 13.95
CA PRO A 185 1.75 38.50 13.36
C PRO A 185 1.47 39.60 14.39
N GLU A 186 1.38 40.84 13.94
CA GLU A 186 1.04 41.98 14.80
C GLU A 186 -0.29 41.73 15.54
N GLY A 187 -0.32 42.00 16.84
CA GLY A 187 -1.48 41.77 17.71
C GLY A 187 -1.70 40.31 18.12
N ALA A 188 -0.98 39.34 17.53
CA ALA A 188 -1.03 37.95 17.97
C ALA A 188 -0.09 37.70 19.15
N SER A 189 -0.35 36.60 19.86
CA SER A 189 0.49 36.10 20.93
C SER A 189 0.66 34.60 20.78
N PHE A 190 1.59 34.03 21.54
CA PHE A 190 1.79 32.58 21.59
C PHE A 190 0.48 31.80 21.76
N HIS A 191 -0.41 32.23 22.68
CA HIS A 191 -1.68 31.56 22.93
C HIS A 191 -2.61 31.56 21.72
N HIS A 192 -2.65 32.67 20.97
CA HIS A 192 -3.45 32.75 19.74
C HIS A 192 -2.99 31.74 18.69
N MET A 193 -1.67 31.62 18.52
CA MET A 193 -1.07 30.74 17.51
C MET A 193 -1.07 29.26 17.92
N TYR A 194 -0.93 28.98 19.23
CA TYR A 194 -0.90 27.63 19.77
C TYR A 194 -2.30 27.03 19.92
N LEU A 195 -3.23 27.74 20.59
CA LEU A 195 -4.58 27.24 20.89
C LEU A 195 -5.57 27.48 19.73
N GLY A 196 -5.17 28.26 18.73
CA GLY A 196 -6.00 28.63 17.60
C GLY A 196 -7.18 29.52 17.95
N VAL A 197 -6.95 30.49 18.85
CA VAL A 197 -7.95 31.49 19.25
C VAL A 197 -7.77 32.79 18.49
N SER A 198 -8.87 33.52 18.28
CA SER A 198 -8.90 34.74 17.50
C SER A 198 -8.11 35.87 18.18
N PHE A 199 -7.26 36.57 17.43
CA PHE A 199 -6.51 37.75 17.90
C PHE A 199 -7.02 39.07 17.31
N SER A 200 -8.05 39.01 16.46
CA SER A 200 -8.83 40.16 16.01
C SER A 200 -10.24 39.69 15.60
N GLU A 201 -11.10 40.58 15.10
CA GLU A 201 -12.43 40.21 14.62
C GLU A 201 -12.40 39.26 13.41
N THR A 202 -11.31 39.25 12.63
CA THR A 202 -11.23 38.51 11.36
C THR A 202 -10.07 37.53 11.28
N HIS A 203 -9.16 37.49 12.27
CA HIS A 203 -7.95 36.67 12.19
C HIS A 203 -7.88 35.62 13.29
N THR A 204 -7.72 34.37 12.87
CA THR A 204 -7.44 33.18 13.69
C THR A 204 -6.43 32.32 12.94
N ASN A 205 -5.53 31.64 13.65
CA ASN A 205 -4.60 30.68 13.06
C ASN A 205 -4.85 29.29 13.66
N GLN A 206 -5.18 28.30 12.83
CA GLN A 206 -5.41 26.92 13.30
C GLN A 206 -4.28 25.96 12.91
N GLU A 207 -3.16 26.46 12.39
CA GLU A 207 -2.12 25.63 11.78
C GLU A 207 -1.50 24.65 12.78
N TYR A 208 -1.26 25.07 14.03
CA TYR A 208 -0.68 24.18 15.03
C TYR A 208 -1.63 23.02 15.36
N GLY A 209 -2.89 23.33 15.73
CA GLY A 209 -3.89 22.32 16.03
C GLY A 209 -4.13 21.36 14.85
N ASN A 210 -4.27 21.92 13.64
CA ASN A 210 -4.44 21.12 12.42
C ASN A 210 -3.22 20.23 12.15
N SER A 211 -1.99 20.69 12.43
CA SER A 211 -0.79 19.86 12.28
C SER A 211 -0.77 18.69 13.27
N VAL A 212 -1.22 18.90 14.52
CA VAL A 212 -1.30 17.83 15.53
C VAL A 212 -2.36 16.79 15.14
N GLU A 213 -3.53 17.24 14.69
CA GLU A 213 -4.60 16.39 14.15
C GLU A 213 -4.08 15.56 12.97
N ALA A 214 -3.45 16.22 12.00
CA ALA A 214 -2.90 15.62 10.78
C ALA A 214 -1.82 14.58 11.08
N ILE A 215 -0.89 14.87 11.99
CA ILE A 215 0.13 13.89 12.42
C ILE A 215 -0.53 12.63 12.98
N SER A 216 -1.58 12.79 13.79
CA SER A 216 -2.33 11.65 14.34
C SER A 216 -3.03 10.85 13.25
N LEU A 217 -3.71 11.52 12.33
CA LEU A 217 -4.45 10.88 11.24
C LEU A 217 -3.51 10.13 10.30
N TYR A 218 -2.48 10.80 9.77
CA TYR A 218 -1.58 10.19 8.79
C TYR A 218 -0.68 9.09 9.38
N THR A 219 -0.41 9.14 10.70
CA THR A 219 0.21 8.00 11.40
C THR A 219 -0.73 6.78 11.39
N ASP A 220 -2.01 6.98 11.63
CA ASP A 220 -3.00 5.91 11.59
C ASP A 220 -3.19 5.36 10.17
N ASP A 221 -3.26 6.24 9.16
CA ASP A 221 -3.35 5.84 7.75
C ASP A 221 -2.16 4.94 7.36
N MET A 222 -0.94 5.33 7.75
CA MET A 222 0.26 4.55 7.45
C MET A 222 0.22 3.16 8.10
N ILE A 223 -0.31 3.04 9.33
CA ILE A 223 -0.51 1.74 10.00
C ILE A 223 -1.56 0.93 9.25
N PHE A 224 -2.71 1.54 8.97
CA PHE A 224 -3.85 0.90 8.32
C PHE A 224 -3.47 0.34 6.94
N PHE A 225 -2.96 1.17 6.05
CA PHE A 225 -2.64 0.77 4.68
C PHE A 225 -1.48 -0.22 4.62
N SER A 226 -0.50 -0.13 5.54
CA SER A 226 0.55 -1.15 5.64
C SER A 226 -0.01 -2.53 6.00
N ILE A 227 -0.98 -2.60 6.92
CA ILE A 227 -1.63 -3.86 7.31
C ILE A 227 -2.52 -4.37 6.18
N LYS A 228 -3.32 -3.51 5.53
CA LYS A 228 -4.15 -3.91 4.38
C LYS A 228 -3.32 -4.42 3.22
N LEU A 229 -2.13 -3.87 2.99
CA LEU A 229 -1.20 -4.37 1.98
C LEU A 229 -0.72 -5.79 2.32
N CYS A 230 -0.43 -6.06 3.59
CA CYS A 230 -0.07 -7.41 4.04
C CYS A 230 -1.21 -8.41 3.82
N GLU A 231 -2.45 -8.02 4.12
CA GLU A 231 -3.65 -8.84 3.92
C GLU A 231 -3.86 -9.15 2.43
N ASP A 232 -3.81 -8.13 1.57
CA ASP A 232 -3.94 -8.26 0.12
C ASP A 232 -2.88 -9.19 -0.48
N LEU A 233 -1.63 -9.05 -0.04
CA LEU A 233 -0.51 -9.86 -0.55
C LEU A 233 -0.54 -11.29 -0.04
N ARG A 234 -1.16 -11.54 1.12
CA ARG A 234 -1.43 -12.89 1.58
C ARG A 234 -2.42 -13.58 0.65
N ASP A 235 -3.50 -12.90 0.25
CA ASP A 235 -4.51 -13.43 -0.67
C ASP A 235 -3.92 -13.63 -2.08
N HIS A 236 -3.09 -12.69 -2.53
CA HIS A 236 -2.30 -12.85 -3.75
C HIS A 236 -1.38 -14.09 -3.67
N GLY A 237 -0.67 -14.26 -2.57
CA GLY A 237 0.19 -15.41 -2.31
C GLY A 237 -0.55 -16.76 -2.33
N GLU A 238 -1.79 -16.81 -1.83
CA GLU A 238 -2.65 -18.00 -1.96
C GLU A 238 -3.03 -18.28 -3.41
N THR A 239 -3.23 -17.23 -4.22
CA THR A 239 -3.45 -17.38 -5.66
C THR A 239 -2.20 -17.92 -6.37
N LEU A 240 -1.00 -17.46 -6.00
CA LEU A 240 0.26 -18.01 -6.50
C LEU A 240 0.45 -19.48 -6.12
N LYS A 241 0.11 -19.87 -4.89
CA LYS A 241 0.16 -21.28 -4.45
C LYS A 241 -0.77 -22.16 -5.29
N LYS A 242 -1.97 -21.67 -5.63
CA LYS A 242 -2.90 -22.40 -6.52
C LYS A 242 -2.33 -22.52 -7.94
N ARG A 243 -1.78 -21.44 -8.51
CA ARG A 243 -1.12 -21.45 -9.83
C ARG A 243 0.10 -22.40 -9.86
N TYR A 244 0.89 -22.43 -8.79
CA TYR A 244 2.01 -23.34 -8.66
C TYR A 244 1.54 -24.80 -8.71
N LYS A 245 0.57 -25.16 -7.86
CA LYS A 245 0.06 -26.54 -7.75
C LYS A 245 -0.65 -27.04 -9.01
N SER A 246 -1.17 -26.16 -9.87
CA SER A 246 -1.86 -26.57 -11.09
C SER A 246 -0.94 -27.02 -12.23
N ARG A 247 0.33 -26.59 -12.24
CA ARG A 247 1.29 -26.89 -13.33
C ARG A 247 2.61 -27.50 -12.85
N LEU A 248 2.96 -27.33 -11.57
CA LEU A 248 4.22 -27.78 -11.00
C LEU A 248 3.99 -28.84 -9.91
N ARG A 249 4.96 -29.74 -9.77
CA ARG A 249 5.00 -30.72 -8.67
C ARG A 249 5.79 -30.15 -7.51
N GLY A 250 5.57 -30.67 -6.31
CA GLY A 250 6.27 -30.27 -5.08
C GLY A 250 5.55 -29.19 -4.28
N LYS A 251 6.22 -28.68 -3.24
CA LYS A 251 5.66 -27.67 -2.33
C LYS A 251 5.93 -26.27 -2.88
N PRO A 252 4.91 -25.39 -2.97
CA PRO A 252 5.15 -24.00 -3.33
C PRO A 252 5.98 -23.27 -2.26
N PRO A 253 6.69 -22.19 -2.62
CA PRO A 253 7.32 -21.30 -1.66
C PRO A 253 6.36 -20.81 -0.58
N ARG A 254 6.91 -20.49 0.60
CA ARG A 254 6.14 -19.94 1.72
C ARG A 254 5.88 -18.45 1.52
N ILE A 255 4.74 -17.99 2.01
CA ILE A 255 4.38 -16.58 2.09
C ILE A 255 4.60 -16.15 3.54
N SER A 256 5.31 -15.05 3.74
CA SER A 256 5.54 -14.43 5.05
C SER A 256 4.23 -13.94 5.65
N THR A 257 4.09 -14.02 6.96
CA THR A 257 2.91 -13.55 7.70
C THR A 257 3.35 -12.89 9.00
N THR A 258 2.61 -11.88 9.42
CA THR A 258 2.75 -11.26 10.75
C THR A 258 1.40 -11.25 11.43
N ASP A 259 1.42 -11.38 12.75
CA ASP A 259 0.27 -11.21 13.61
C ASP A 259 0.25 -9.78 14.19
N PHE A 260 -0.87 -9.08 13.97
CA PHE A 260 -1.12 -7.74 14.48
C PHE A 260 -2.12 -7.71 15.64
N GLU A 261 -2.52 -8.87 16.19
CA GLU A 261 -3.49 -8.95 17.31
C GLU A 261 -3.01 -8.22 18.56
N LYS A 262 -1.76 -8.42 18.98
CA LYS A 262 -1.23 -7.72 20.15
C LYS A 262 -1.22 -6.19 19.95
N PRO A 263 -0.70 -5.64 18.84
CA PRO A 263 -0.85 -4.22 18.54
C PRO A 263 -2.31 -3.71 18.49
N ARG A 264 -3.27 -4.53 18.05
CA ARG A 264 -4.71 -4.20 18.12
C ARG A 264 -5.19 -4.09 19.56
N GLN A 265 -4.83 -5.03 20.41
CA GLN A 265 -5.17 -5.02 21.85
C GLN A 265 -4.55 -3.80 22.57
N ASP A 266 -3.34 -3.39 22.17
CA ASP A 266 -2.67 -2.18 22.67
C ASP A 266 -3.28 -0.87 22.09
N GLY A 267 -4.32 -0.98 21.24
CA GLY A 267 -4.99 0.12 20.55
C GLY A 267 -4.14 0.85 19.52
N LEU A 268 -3.02 0.26 19.09
CA LEU A 268 -2.08 0.90 18.16
C LEU A 268 -2.60 0.86 16.73
N VAL A 269 -3.26 -0.24 16.37
CA VAL A 269 -3.88 -0.43 15.06
C VAL A 269 -5.22 0.31 15.03
N PRO A 270 -5.45 1.21 14.05
CA PRO A 270 -6.75 1.85 13.88
C PRO A 270 -7.81 0.84 13.47
N LYS A 271 -9.08 1.19 13.69
CA LYS A 271 -10.17 0.26 13.43
C LYS A 271 -10.59 0.31 11.96
N ASP A 272 -11.09 -0.80 11.44
CA ASP A 272 -11.58 -0.84 10.05
C ASP A 272 -12.80 0.09 9.87
N GLU A 273 -13.58 0.31 10.92
CA GLU A 273 -14.73 1.23 10.92
C GLU A 273 -14.34 2.67 10.59
N ASP A 274 -13.13 3.09 10.96
CA ASP A 274 -12.62 4.45 10.70
C ASP A 274 -12.30 4.66 9.20
N TYR A 275 -12.29 3.59 8.39
CA TYR A 275 -11.93 3.57 6.97
C TYR A 275 -13.02 2.98 6.07
N VAL A 276 -14.26 2.88 6.56
CA VAL A 276 -15.38 2.29 5.81
C VAL A 276 -15.59 2.95 4.45
N ASP A 277 -15.50 4.27 4.36
CA ASP A 277 -15.68 5.00 3.10
C ASP A 277 -14.64 4.58 2.06
N TRP A 278 -13.37 4.49 2.46
CA TRP A 278 -12.29 4.04 1.60
C TRP A 278 -12.47 2.56 1.20
N LEU A 279 -12.80 1.70 2.17
CA LEU A 279 -13.01 0.27 1.93
C LEU A 279 -14.21 -0.01 1.01
N SER A 280 -15.27 0.80 1.09
CA SER A 280 -16.50 0.64 0.30
C SER A 280 -16.28 0.79 -1.21
N GLY A 281 -15.21 1.50 -1.61
CA GLY A 281 -14.81 1.63 -3.02
C GLY A 281 -14.33 0.32 -3.66
N PHE A 282 -14.05 -0.72 -2.87
CA PHE A 282 -13.54 -2.00 -3.35
C PHE A 282 -14.59 -3.10 -3.18
N VAL A 283 -15.46 -3.25 -4.18
CA VAL A 283 -16.34 -4.43 -4.27
C VAL A 283 -15.50 -5.62 -4.68
N THR A 284 -15.61 -6.74 -3.96
CA THR A 284 -15.01 -8.01 -4.38
C THR A 284 -15.68 -8.43 -5.70
N VAL A 285 -15.00 -8.19 -6.83
CA VAL A 285 -15.56 -8.47 -8.16
C VAL A 285 -15.82 -9.97 -8.30
N GLN A 286 -17.12 -10.29 -8.32
CA GLN A 286 -17.80 -11.47 -8.87
C GLN A 286 -17.24 -12.85 -8.49
N LYS A 287 -17.96 -13.54 -7.59
CA LYS A 287 -18.09 -15.00 -7.65
C LYS A 287 -18.39 -15.35 -9.11
N ALA A 288 -17.48 -16.07 -9.76
CA ALA A 288 -17.67 -16.54 -11.14
C ALA A 288 -19.08 -17.10 -11.27
N SER A 289 -19.84 -16.58 -12.24
CA SER A 289 -21.21 -17.04 -12.53
C SER A 289 -21.22 -18.56 -12.53
N SER A 290 -22.17 -19.18 -11.83
CA SER A 290 -22.25 -20.63 -11.75
C SER A 290 -22.17 -21.21 -13.15
N LYS A 291 -21.29 -22.20 -13.31
CA LYS A 291 -21.14 -22.91 -14.58
C LYS A 291 -22.53 -23.40 -15.01
N TRP A 292 -22.87 -23.32 -16.30
CA TRP A 292 -24.25 -23.55 -16.76
C TRP A 292 -24.85 -24.87 -16.23
N TRP A 293 -24.02 -25.88 -15.99
CA TRP A 293 -24.39 -27.22 -15.53
C TRP A 293 -24.81 -27.30 -14.04
N GLN A 294 -24.79 -26.20 -13.30
CA GLN A 294 -25.31 -26.12 -11.92
C GLN A 294 -26.74 -25.56 -11.83
N ARG A 295 -27.43 -25.34 -12.95
CA ARG A 295 -28.88 -25.12 -12.96
C ARG A 295 -29.58 -26.49 -13.15
N LYS A 296 -29.97 -27.13 -12.05
CA LYS A 296 -31.02 -28.16 -12.01
C LYS A 296 -32.14 -27.64 -11.13
#